data_AF-A0A9W4WGP7-F1
#
_entry.id   AF-A0A9W4WGP7-F1
#
_cell.length_a   1.000
_cell.length_b   1.000
_cell.length_c   1.000
_cell.angle_alpha   90.00
_cell.angle_beta   90.00
_cell.angle_gamma   90.00
#
_symmetry.space_group_name_H-M   'P 1'
#
loop_
_entity.id
_entity.type
_entity.pdbx_description
1 polymer ?
#
loop_
_entity_poly.entity_id
_entity_poly.type
_entity_poly.pdbx_seq_one_letter_code
_entity_poly.pdbx_strand_id
1 'polypeptide(L)'
;WAYPSCLVPLSYRLHKELAEEHGGEKRWGYRRVQCGSFEARISKTKLEKIRQATAALKPGVIAPGANDEENEKDWEKLPKQDEKAEALLEESVLPRDLDWIDRGAVTSYAEMGSPGATETAQVHPFHFTTSIAALAQEKGVEVRTMAQMKKIHSPGGGLHSVEYLDRESGETKTIEDVTDVVVSAGPWTGRLVPGCKVTGLRAHSVVYNADVSPYAVFTSIELPADFVPEHRASKGQKRRHKRVVDPEIYARPFGEVYACGEPDKNVPLPDTADKVQVDEANCDDITSYIATFSPALGAAPIKAKQACYLPQVDYGPLVGPTSVPGIWVASGHTCWGIQNGPATGKLMSEYILDGKATSSDISTLDPRKYKC
;
A
#
# COMPACT_ATOMS: atom_id res chain seq x y z
N TRP A 1 -6.84 -14.84 5.46
CA TRP A 1 -5.45 -14.39 5.68
C TRP A 1 -5.40 -12.92 6.10
N ALA A 2 -6.27 -12.07 5.55
CA ALA A 2 -6.43 -10.70 6.02
C ALA A 2 -6.81 -10.57 7.51
N TYR A 3 -6.43 -9.46 8.13
CA TYR A 3 -6.50 -9.21 9.58
C TYR A 3 -7.05 -7.82 9.93
N PRO A 4 -7.75 -7.63 11.08
CA PRO A 4 -8.26 -8.66 11.98
C PRO A 4 -9.57 -9.27 11.46
N SER A 5 -9.83 -10.53 11.81
CA SER A 5 -10.99 -11.29 11.32
C SER A 5 -12.34 -10.68 11.69
N CYS A 6 -12.42 -9.90 12.77
CA CYS A 6 -13.64 -9.19 13.15
C CYS A 6 -13.97 -7.99 12.24
N LEU A 7 -13.00 -7.41 11.53
CA LEU A 7 -13.25 -6.28 10.62
C LEU A 7 -13.38 -6.74 9.16
N VAL A 8 -12.61 -7.75 8.77
CA VAL A 8 -12.40 -8.14 7.36
C VAL A 8 -13.71 -8.40 6.60
N PRO A 9 -14.64 -9.25 7.07
CA PRO A 9 -15.86 -9.56 6.30
C PRO A 9 -16.76 -8.34 6.10
N LEU A 10 -16.93 -7.54 7.17
CA LEU A 10 -17.69 -6.29 7.11
C LEU A 10 -17.05 -5.31 6.13
N SER A 11 -15.73 -5.15 6.19
CA SER A 11 -15.03 -4.16 5.39
C SER A 11 -15.00 -4.53 3.91
N TYR A 12 -14.80 -5.81 3.59
CA TYR A 12 -14.86 -6.30 2.22
C TYR A 12 -16.22 -6.03 1.58
N ARG A 13 -17.30 -6.33 2.31
CA ARG A 13 -18.67 -6.04 1.89
C ARG A 13 -18.90 -4.54 1.70
N LEU A 14 -18.51 -3.71 2.66
CA LEU A 14 -18.69 -2.26 2.58
C LEU A 14 -17.92 -1.61 1.43
N HIS A 15 -16.70 -2.08 1.13
CA HIS A 15 -15.96 -1.63 -0.06
C HIS A 15 -16.74 -1.87 -1.35
N LYS A 16 -17.38 -3.04 -1.48
CA LYS A 16 -18.23 -3.38 -2.62
C LYS A 16 -19.47 -2.48 -2.67
N GLU A 17 -20.20 -2.36 -1.56
CA GLU A 17 -21.42 -1.55 -1.47
C GLU A 17 -21.16 -0.08 -1.82
N LEU A 18 -20.10 0.51 -1.25
CA LEU A 18 -19.69 1.89 -1.56
C LEU A 18 -19.33 2.06 -3.05
N ALA A 19 -18.69 1.06 -3.65
CA ALA A 19 -18.32 1.10 -5.05
C ALA A 19 -19.54 1.01 -5.97
N GLU A 20 -20.51 0.15 -5.63
CA GLU A 20 -21.77 0.04 -6.36
C GLU A 20 -22.60 1.32 -6.25
N GLU A 21 -22.69 1.92 -5.07
CA GLU A 21 -23.49 3.12 -4.82
C GLU A 21 -22.92 4.36 -5.51
N HIS A 22 -21.60 4.55 -5.48
CA HIS A 22 -20.98 5.80 -5.91
C HIS A 22 -20.12 5.67 -7.18
N GLY A 23 -20.21 4.56 -7.91
CA GLY A 23 -19.44 4.35 -9.14
C GLY A 23 -17.93 4.17 -8.89
N GLY A 24 -17.59 3.42 -7.84
CA GLY A 24 -16.22 3.23 -7.35
C GLY A 24 -15.26 2.57 -8.33
N GLU A 25 -15.76 1.79 -9.29
CA GLU A 25 -14.96 1.25 -10.39
C GLU A 25 -14.27 2.37 -11.17
N LYS A 26 -15.01 3.43 -11.52
CA LYS A 26 -14.47 4.58 -12.25
C LYS A 26 -13.77 5.56 -11.32
N ARG A 27 -14.35 5.85 -10.15
CA ARG A 27 -13.86 6.91 -9.25
C ARG A 27 -12.57 6.52 -8.54
N TRP A 28 -12.44 5.29 -8.08
CA TRP A 28 -11.28 4.83 -7.32
C TRP A 28 -10.75 3.47 -7.73
N GLY A 29 -11.15 2.99 -8.90
CA GLY A 29 -10.62 1.76 -9.47
C GLY A 29 -10.99 0.51 -8.67
N TYR A 30 -12.15 0.49 -8.01
CA TYR A 30 -12.61 -0.72 -7.36
C TYR A 30 -12.72 -1.85 -8.39
N ARG A 31 -11.96 -2.92 -8.20
CA ARG A 31 -11.99 -4.10 -9.07
C ARG A 31 -11.68 -5.36 -8.29
N ARG A 32 -12.16 -6.50 -8.79
CA ARG A 32 -11.65 -7.80 -8.37
C ARG A 32 -10.22 -7.96 -8.86
N VAL A 33 -9.40 -8.62 -8.06
CA VAL A 33 -7.98 -8.85 -8.32
C VAL A 33 -7.68 -10.30 -7.98
N GLN A 34 -6.82 -10.96 -8.75
CA GLN A 34 -6.32 -12.27 -8.37
C GLN A 34 -5.17 -12.12 -7.37
N CYS A 35 -5.11 -13.00 -6.38
CA CYS A 35 -4.10 -12.92 -5.33
C CYS A 35 -3.35 -14.25 -5.23
N GLY A 36 -2.03 -14.19 -5.22
CA GLY A 36 -1.19 -15.37 -5.14
C GLY A 36 0.13 -15.12 -4.42
N SER A 37 0.75 -16.20 -3.96
CA SER A 37 2.12 -16.20 -3.46
C SER A 37 2.98 -17.08 -4.36
N PHE A 38 4.19 -16.66 -4.67
CA PHE A 38 5.12 -17.51 -5.44
C PHE A 38 6.53 -17.49 -4.87
N GLU A 39 7.24 -18.60 -5.07
CA GLU A 39 8.67 -18.69 -4.82
C GLU A 39 9.43 -18.66 -6.15
N ALA A 40 10.57 -17.98 -6.17
CA ALA A 40 11.45 -17.97 -7.33
C ALA A 40 12.90 -18.17 -6.92
N ARG A 41 13.66 -18.83 -7.79
CA ARG A 41 15.11 -19.02 -7.62
C ARG A 41 15.86 -18.39 -8.78
N ILE A 42 16.70 -17.42 -8.47
CA ILE A 42 17.48 -16.69 -9.46
C ILE A 42 18.87 -17.31 -9.58
N SER A 43 19.19 -17.82 -10.77
CA SER A 43 20.52 -18.37 -11.07
C SER A 43 21.49 -17.30 -11.55
N LYS A 44 22.80 -17.54 -11.40
CA LYS A 44 23.84 -16.64 -11.94
C LYS A 44 23.73 -16.49 -13.46
N THR A 45 23.45 -17.58 -14.16
CA THR A 45 23.26 -17.59 -15.62
C THR A 45 22.09 -16.69 -16.04
N LYS A 46 21.00 -16.68 -15.26
CA LYS A 46 19.86 -15.81 -15.52
C LYS A 46 20.22 -14.34 -15.33
N LEU A 47 20.92 -14.00 -14.25
CA LEU A 47 21.39 -12.62 -14.04
C LEU A 47 22.31 -12.14 -15.16
N GLU A 48 23.19 -13.01 -15.65
CA GLU A 48 24.09 -12.68 -16.75
C GLU A 48 23.32 -12.41 -18.05
N LYS A 49 22.31 -13.22 -18.36
CA LYS A 49 21.40 -12.96 -19.50
C LYS A 49 20.67 -11.63 -19.36
N ILE A 50 20.18 -11.30 -18.17
CA ILE A 50 19.53 -10.02 -17.89
C ILE A 50 20.51 -8.86 -18.13
N ARG A 51 21.74 -8.94 -17.60
CA ARG A 51 22.77 -7.92 -17.81
C ARG A 51 23.11 -7.72 -19.28
N GLN A 52 23.27 -8.81 -20.03
CA GLN A 52 23.54 -8.76 -21.47
C GLN A 52 22.39 -8.12 -22.24
N ALA A 53 21.14 -8.46 -21.90
CA ALA A 53 19.96 -7.84 -22.50
C ALA A 53 19.88 -6.34 -22.19
N THR A 54 20.13 -5.95 -20.93
CA THR A 54 20.13 -4.53 -20.52
C THR A 54 21.26 -3.75 -21.17
N ALA A 55 22.46 -4.32 -21.30
CA ALA A 55 23.59 -3.66 -21.96
C ALA A 55 23.39 -3.50 -23.48
N ALA A 56 22.59 -4.39 -24.10
CA ALA A 56 22.23 -4.29 -25.52
C ALA A 56 21.20 -3.17 -25.78
N LEU A 57 20.45 -2.73 -24.77
CA LEU A 57 19.57 -1.57 -24.84
C LEU A 57 20.44 -0.29 -24.77
N LYS A 58 20.53 0.46 -25.87
CA LYS A 58 21.34 1.70 -25.93
C LYS A 58 20.84 2.71 -24.89
N PRO A 59 21.74 3.33 -24.08
CA PRO A 59 21.33 4.38 -23.15
C PRO A 59 20.87 5.61 -23.95
N GLY A 60 19.61 6.03 -23.78
CA GLY A 60 19.09 7.28 -24.34
C GLY A 60 17.79 7.21 -25.15
N VAL A 61 17.15 6.05 -25.32
CA VAL A 61 15.79 6.00 -25.88
C VAL A 61 14.79 6.13 -24.73
N ILE A 62 14.46 7.36 -24.38
CA ILE A 62 13.20 7.67 -23.70
C ILE A 62 12.12 7.24 -24.69
N ALA A 63 11.29 6.25 -24.32
CA ALA A 63 10.10 5.95 -25.09
C ALA A 63 9.28 7.24 -25.22
N PRO A 64 8.99 7.74 -26.43
CA PRO A 64 8.26 8.98 -26.58
C PRO A 64 6.90 8.84 -25.91
N GLY A 65 6.65 9.74 -24.96
CA GLY A 65 5.31 9.99 -24.45
C GLY A 65 4.41 10.40 -25.61
N ALA A 66 3.16 9.95 -25.56
CA ALA A 66 2.15 10.25 -26.53
C ALA A 66 2.03 11.77 -26.78
N ASN A 67 1.90 12.10 -28.07
CA ASN A 67 1.59 13.38 -28.71
C ASN A 67 2.80 14.06 -29.39
N ASP A 68 3.03 13.72 -30.65
CA ASP A 68 2.98 14.66 -31.79
C ASP A 68 3.32 13.90 -33.10
N GLU A 69 2.83 14.45 -34.21
CA GLU A 69 2.51 13.80 -35.48
C GLU A 69 3.69 13.28 -36.33
N GLU A 70 3.37 12.28 -37.16
CA GLU A 70 4.00 11.90 -38.44
C GLU A 70 5.53 11.66 -38.51
N ASN A 71 5.93 10.39 -38.36
CA ASN A 71 6.85 9.74 -39.30
C ASN A 71 6.81 8.21 -39.14
N GLU A 72 6.11 7.55 -40.06
CA GLU A 72 6.12 6.09 -40.20
C GLU A 72 7.52 5.61 -40.60
N LYS A 73 8.18 4.91 -39.68
CA LYS A 73 9.05 3.79 -40.05
C LYS A 73 8.44 2.53 -39.46
N ASP A 74 7.98 1.67 -40.35
CA ASP A 74 7.44 0.34 -40.05
C ASP A 74 8.33 -0.37 -39.04
N TRP A 75 7.76 -0.65 -37.87
CA TRP A 75 8.30 -1.65 -36.97
C TRP A 75 8.12 -3.00 -37.66
N GLU A 76 9.20 -3.58 -38.15
CA GLU A 76 9.18 -4.97 -38.59
C GLU A 76 8.71 -5.84 -37.42
N LYS A 77 7.51 -6.41 -37.56
CA LYS A 77 6.98 -7.43 -36.66
C LYS A 77 8.04 -8.50 -36.53
N LEU A 78 8.52 -8.75 -35.31
CA LEU A 78 9.21 -9.98 -34.97
C LEU A 78 8.39 -11.15 -35.53
N PRO A 79 9.02 -12.12 -36.21
CA PRO A 79 8.30 -13.21 -36.85
C PRO A 79 7.38 -13.84 -35.82
N LYS A 80 6.10 -13.95 -36.17
CA LYS A 80 5.09 -14.65 -35.36
C LYS A 80 5.72 -15.95 -34.89
N GLN A 81 5.87 -16.10 -33.57
CA GLN A 81 6.27 -17.36 -32.98
C GLN A 81 5.34 -18.43 -33.55
N ASP A 82 5.93 -19.37 -34.30
CA ASP A 82 5.22 -20.51 -34.86
C ASP A 82 4.38 -21.19 -33.76
N GLU A 83 3.19 -21.67 -34.10
CA GLU A 83 2.30 -22.49 -33.24
C GLU A 83 3.05 -23.71 -32.62
N LYS A 84 4.21 -24.07 -33.17
CA LYS A 84 5.13 -25.10 -32.64
C LYS A 84 5.91 -24.68 -31.39
N ALA A 85 6.06 -23.38 -31.11
CA ALA A 85 6.70 -22.86 -29.90
C ALA A 85 5.74 -22.83 -28.69
N GLU A 86 4.43 -22.68 -28.92
CA GLU A 86 3.41 -22.82 -27.87
C GLU A 86 3.36 -24.24 -27.29
N ALA A 87 3.64 -25.26 -28.11
CA ALA A 87 3.73 -26.65 -27.68
C ALA A 87 5.00 -26.99 -26.87
N LEU A 88 5.97 -26.06 -26.79
CA LEU A 88 7.21 -26.19 -26.01
C LEU A 88 7.16 -25.40 -24.69
N LEU A 89 6.06 -24.70 -24.41
CA LEU A 89 5.85 -24.04 -23.12
C LEU A 89 5.70 -25.13 -22.05
N GLU A 90 6.74 -25.32 -21.25
CA GLU A 90 6.66 -26.11 -20.01
C GLU A 90 5.41 -25.70 -19.23
N GLU A 91 4.75 -26.67 -18.58
CA GLU A 91 3.65 -26.38 -17.65
C GLU A 91 4.18 -25.43 -16.56
N SER A 92 3.86 -24.15 -16.70
CA SER A 92 4.18 -23.14 -15.70
C SER A 92 3.19 -23.27 -14.55
N VAL A 93 3.71 -23.27 -13.31
CA VAL A 93 2.88 -23.23 -12.10
C VAL A 93 2.11 -21.91 -11.94
N LEU A 94 2.48 -20.86 -12.68
CA LEU A 94 1.79 -19.58 -12.65
C LEU A 94 0.50 -19.60 -13.48
N PRO A 95 -0.55 -18.89 -13.04
CA PRO A 95 -1.74 -18.63 -13.86
C PRO A 95 -1.37 -18.13 -15.26
N ARG A 96 -2.09 -18.57 -16.30
CA ARG A 96 -1.78 -18.26 -17.71
C ARG A 96 -1.89 -16.77 -18.03
N ASP A 97 -2.79 -16.07 -17.35
CA ASP A 97 -3.07 -14.65 -17.49
C ASP A 97 -2.15 -13.75 -16.67
N LEU A 98 -1.30 -14.30 -15.79
CA LEU A 98 -0.23 -13.54 -15.13
C LEU A 98 0.91 -13.27 -16.13
N ASP A 99 0.92 -12.08 -16.72
CA ASP A 99 1.72 -11.71 -17.90
C ASP A 99 3.01 -10.94 -17.60
N TRP A 100 3.22 -10.52 -16.34
CA TRP A 100 4.34 -9.66 -15.97
C TRP A 100 5.41 -10.34 -15.11
N ILE A 101 5.34 -11.66 -14.91
CA ILE A 101 6.36 -12.46 -14.21
C ILE A 101 7.02 -13.43 -15.19
N ASP A 102 8.35 -13.54 -15.13
CA ASP A 102 9.09 -14.56 -15.86
C ASP A 102 8.80 -15.95 -15.27
N ARG A 103 7.97 -16.71 -16.00
CA ARG A 103 7.54 -18.07 -15.67
C ARG A 103 8.71 -19.01 -15.37
N GLY A 104 9.84 -18.86 -16.08
CA GLY A 104 11.03 -19.70 -15.89
C GLY A 104 11.81 -19.39 -14.61
N ALA A 105 11.47 -18.30 -13.89
CA ALA A 105 12.04 -18.01 -12.57
C ALA A 105 11.33 -18.75 -11.44
N VAL A 106 10.06 -19.08 -11.64
CA VAL A 106 9.13 -19.46 -10.56
C VAL A 106 9.19 -20.96 -10.31
N THR A 107 9.37 -21.33 -9.05
CA THR A 107 9.47 -22.72 -8.61
C THR A 107 8.18 -23.24 -7.96
N SER A 108 7.35 -22.35 -7.41
CA SER A 108 6.07 -22.71 -6.82
C SER A 108 5.10 -21.53 -6.86
N TYR A 109 3.80 -21.81 -6.90
CA TYR A 109 2.72 -20.83 -6.82
C TYR A 109 1.61 -21.37 -5.92
N ALA A 110 1.06 -20.50 -5.07
CA ALA A 110 -0.07 -20.79 -4.21
C ALA A 110 -1.12 -19.69 -4.38
N GLU A 111 -2.34 -20.07 -4.74
CA GLU A 111 -3.47 -19.15 -4.82
C GLU A 111 -3.91 -18.74 -3.41
N MET A 112 -4.08 -17.43 -3.19
CA MET A 112 -4.48 -16.85 -1.90
C MET A 112 -5.92 -16.35 -1.88
N GLY A 113 -6.51 -16.10 -3.07
CA GLY A 113 -7.88 -15.64 -3.20
C GLY A 113 -8.62 -16.38 -4.29
N SER A 114 -9.70 -17.08 -3.92
CA SER A 114 -10.54 -17.83 -4.85
C SER A 114 -11.98 -17.29 -4.90
N PRO A 115 -12.60 -17.21 -6.09
CA PRO A 115 -14.00 -16.79 -6.24
C PRO A 115 -14.95 -17.58 -5.35
N GLY A 116 -15.88 -16.90 -4.68
CA GLY A 116 -16.87 -17.52 -3.80
C GLY A 116 -16.37 -18.03 -2.45
N ALA A 117 -15.07 -17.94 -2.14
CA ALA A 117 -14.53 -18.37 -0.84
C ALA A 117 -13.64 -17.29 -0.19
N THR A 118 -12.50 -16.98 -0.79
CA THR A 118 -11.54 -15.98 -0.28
C THR A 118 -11.35 -14.84 -1.28
N GLU A 119 -12.46 -14.29 -1.76
CA GLU A 119 -12.45 -13.29 -2.81
C GLU A 119 -11.58 -12.08 -2.47
N THR A 120 -10.81 -11.60 -3.43
CA THR A 120 -9.92 -10.45 -3.29
C THR A 120 -10.36 -9.32 -4.22
N ALA A 121 -10.26 -8.10 -3.70
CA ALA A 121 -10.56 -6.88 -4.43
C ALA A 121 -9.52 -5.82 -4.09
N GLN A 122 -9.40 -4.82 -4.96
CA GLN A 122 -8.45 -3.75 -4.84
C GLN A 122 -9.14 -2.42 -5.11
N VAL A 123 -8.66 -1.37 -4.45
CA VAL A 123 -8.95 0.03 -4.76
C VAL A 123 -7.64 0.79 -4.91
N HIS A 124 -7.65 1.89 -5.64
CA HIS A 124 -6.52 2.82 -5.65
C HIS A 124 -6.57 3.71 -4.38
N PRO A 125 -5.60 3.61 -3.44
CA PRO A 125 -5.72 4.23 -2.12
C PRO A 125 -5.99 5.73 -2.13
N PHE A 126 -5.26 6.50 -2.94
CA PHE A 126 -5.41 7.96 -3.02
C PHE A 126 -6.78 8.36 -3.55
N HIS A 127 -7.25 7.75 -4.65
CA HIS A 127 -8.55 8.04 -5.22
C HIS A 127 -9.69 7.60 -4.30
N PHE A 128 -9.52 6.47 -3.60
CA PHE A 128 -10.52 6.01 -2.63
C PHE A 128 -10.66 7.01 -1.48
N THR A 129 -9.57 7.36 -0.80
CA THR A 129 -9.64 8.25 0.37
C THR A 129 -10.11 9.65 0.02
N THR A 130 -9.65 10.21 -1.10
CA THR A 130 -10.10 11.53 -1.57
C THR A 130 -11.56 11.52 -2.04
N SER A 131 -12.03 10.44 -2.67
CA SER A 131 -13.44 10.30 -3.05
C SER A 131 -14.36 10.19 -1.83
N ILE A 132 -13.96 9.42 -0.82
CA ILE A 132 -14.74 9.31 0.43
C ILE A 132 -14.77 10.66 1.17
N ALA A 133 -13.65 11.39 1.20
CA ALA A 133 -13.62 12.74 1.78
C ALA A 133 -14.56 13.70 1.03
N ALA A 134 -14.54 13.70 -0.31
CA ALA A 134 -15.43 14.52 -1.13
C ALA A 134 -16.92 14.18 -0.88
N LEU A 135 -17.26 12.89 -0.83
CA LEU A 135 -18.62 12.45 -0.49
C LEU A 135 -19.06 12.92 0.90
N ALA A 136 -18.15 12.95 1.88
CA ALA A 136 -18.45 13.50 3.19
C ALA A 136 -18.68 15.04 3.14
N GLN A 137 -17.87 15.76 2.35
CA GLN A 137 -18.05 17.21 2.16
C GLN A 137 -19.39 17.55 1.50
N GLU A 138 -19.85 16.75 0.54
CA GLU A 138 -21.19 16.87 -0.06
C GLU A 138 -22.33 16.77 0.97
N LYS A 139 -22.06 16.14 2.13
CA LYS A 139 -23.00 16.02 3.27
C LYS A 139 -22.75 17.06 4.36
N GLY A 140 -21.89 18.04 4.13
CA GLY A 140 -21.64 19.16 5.04
C GLY A 140 -20.44 18.97 5.98
N VAL A 141 -19.60 17.94 5.79
CA VAL A 141 -18.36 17.79 6.56
C VAL A 141 -17.35 18.86 6.12
N GLU A 142 -16.78 19.58 7.08
CA GLU A 142 -15.65 20.47 6.84
C GLU A 142 -14.34 19.68 6.86
N VAL A 143 -13.56 19.74 5.77
CA VAL A 143 -12.23 19.12 5.68
C VAL A 143 -11.18 20.22 5.66
N ARG A 144 -10.32 20.24 6.68
CA ARG A 144 -9.19 21.17 6.78
C ARG A 144 -7.88 20.44 6.52
N THR A 145 -7.21 20.78 5.43
CA THR A 145 -5.82 20.36 5.14
C THR A 145 -4.83 21.39 5.70
N MET A 146 -3.54 21.06 5.71
CA MET A 146 -2.49 21.92 6.28
C MET A 146 -2.68 22.28 7.76
N ALA A 147 -3.67 21.70 8.43
CA ALA A 147 -3.93 21.80 9.85
C ALA A 147 -3.18 20.69 10.62
N GLN A 148 -2.08 21.04 11.28
CA GLN A 148 -1.33 20.10 12.11
C GLN A 148 -1.86 20.10 13.53
N MET A 149 -2.57 19.04 13.92
CA MET A 149 -2.99 18.83 15.30
C MET A 149 -1.81 18.90 16.28
N LYS A 150 -1.97 19.72 17.33
CA LYS A 150 -0.98 19.90 18.39
C LYS A 150 -1.45 19.30 19.71
N LYS A 151 -2.69 19.58 20.10
CA LYS A 151 -3.19 19.19 21.42
C LYS A 151 -4.69 18.98 21.43
N ILE A 152 -5.11 18.05 22.28
CA ILE A 152 -6.51 17.83 22.65
C ILE A 152 -6.61 18.23 24.12
N HIS A 153 -7.50 19.17 24.42
CA HIS A 153 -7.79 19.63 25.77
C HIS A 153 -9.09 18.98 26.24
N SER A 154 -8.98 18.17 27.30
CA SER A 154 -10.10 17.39 27.84
C SER A 154 -10.16 17.59 29.36
N PRO A 155 -10.94 18.55 29.87
CA PRO A 155 -10.99 18.86 31.30
C PRO A 155 -11.66 17.77 32.17
N GLY A 156 -12.12 16.67 31.57
CA GLY A 156 -12.70 15.51 32.25
C GLY A 156 -14.23 15.62 32.36
N GLY A 157 -14.95 14.94 31.45
CA GLY A 157 -16.41 14.78 31.52
C GLY A 157 -17.26 15.90 30.92
N GLY A 158 -16.68 16.79 30.10
CA GLY A 158 -17.38 17.89 29.42
C GLY A 158 -16.90 18.10 28.00
N LEU A 159 -17.18 19.27 27.42
CA LEU A 159 -16.72 19.65 26.09
C LEU A 159 -15.18 19.70 26.03
N HIS A 160 -14.65 19.34 24.88
CA HIS A 160 -13.24 19.36 24.54
C HIS A 160 -12.90 20.61 23.73
N SER A 161 -11.61 20.90 23.65
CA SER A 161 -11.10 21.79 22.61
C SER A 161 -9.88 21.19 21.93
N VAL A 162 -9.70 21.52 20.67
CA VAL A 162 -8.60 21.00 19.85
C VAL A 162 -7.78 22.15 19.29
N GLU A 163 -6.47 22.09 19.53
CA GLU A 163 -5.50 23.07 19.07
C GLU A 163 -4.74 22.50 17.85
N TYR A 164 -4.70 23.26 16.76
CA TYR A 164 -3.93 22.92 15.57
C TYR A 164 -3.13 24.12 15.07
N LEU A 165 -1.96 23.83 14.49
CA LEU A 165 -1.19 24.81 13.72
C LEU A 165 -1.73 24.83 12.30
N ASP A 166 -2.27 25.96 11.87
CA ASP A 166 -2.51 26.24 10.46
C ASP A 166 -1.16 26.50 9.78
N ARG A 167 -0.75 25.57 8.92
CA ARG A 167 0.55 25.66 8.25
C ARG A 167 0.54 26.57 7.03
N GLU A 168 -0.61 27.07 6.60
CA GLU A 168 -0.70 28.08 5.55
C GLU A 168 -0.43 29.47 6.14
N SER A 169 -1.11 29.82 7.24
CA SER A 169 -0.89 31.11 7.91
C SER A 169 0.26 31.11 8.91
N GLY A 170 0.65 29.95 9.43
CA GLY A 170 1.61 29.81 10.53
C GLY A 170 1.01 30.06 11.92
N GLU A 171 -0.30 30.23 12.02
CA GLU A 171 -0.99 30.55 13.28
C GLU A 171 -1.53 29.30 13.97
N THR A 172 -1.49 29.32 15.30
CA THR A 172 -2.21 28.32 16.11
C THR A 172 -3.67 28.72 16.23
N LYS A 173 -4.56 27.80 15.91
CA LYS A 173 -6.01 27.96 15.98
C LYS A 173 -6.61 26.92 16.94
N THR A 174 -7.72 27.29 17.57
CA THR A 174 -8.46 26.44 18.49
C THR A 174 -9.89 26.24 17.99
N ILE A 175 -10.40 25.02 18.09
CA ILE A 175 -11.82 24.73 17.98
C ILE A 175 -12.32 24.40 19.38
N GLU A 176 -13.22 25.23 19.90
CA GLU A 176 -13.84 25.08 21.21
C GLU A 176 -15.12 24.22 21.11
N ASP A 177 -15.68 23.87 22.26
CA ASP A 177 -16.99 23.23 22.38
C ASP A 177 -17.16 21.91 21.59
N VAL A 178 -16.09 21.13 21.46
CA VAL A 178 -16.08 19.85 20.75
C VAL A 178 -16.67 18.76 21.63
N THR A 179 -17.74 18.10 21.20
CA THR A 179 -18.37 17.02 21.98
C THR A 179 -17.56 15.73 21.94
N ASP A 180 -17.00 15.42 20.76
CA ASP A 180 -16.33 14.16 20.48
C ASP A 180 -15.09 14.38 19.61
N VAL A 181 -14.00 13.68 19.94
CA VAL A 181 -12.77 13.67 19.15
C VAL A 181 -12.42 12.24 18.78
N VAL A 182 -12.41 11.93 17.48
CA VAL A 182 -11.94 10.64 16.96
C VAL A 182 -10.51 10.78 16.46
N VAL A 183 -9.58 10.09 17.12
CA VAL A 183 -8.17 10.10 16.74
C VAL A 183 -7.88 8.94 15.79
N SER A 184 -7.82 9.25 14.49
CA SER A 184 -7.43 8.35 13.40
C SER A 184 -6.09 8.76 12.77
N ALA A 185 -5.16 9.25 13.58
CA ALA A 185 -3.91 9.88 13.14
C ALA A 185 -2.79 8.88 12.76
N GLY A 186 -3.13 7.65 12.39
CA GLY A 186 -2.17 6.61 12.02
C GLY A 186 -1.01 6.52 13.02
N PRO A 187 0.26 6.52 12.57
CA PRO A 187 1.41 6.34 13.46
C PRO A 187 1.64 7.53 14.42
N TRP A 188 0.97 8.66 14.21
CA TRP A 188 1.01 9.83 15.11
C TRP A 188 0.02 9.74 16.28
N THR A 189 -0.83 8.70 16.32
CA THR A 189 -1.89 8.56 17.33
C THR A 189 -1.34 8.64 18.75
N GLY A 190 -0.21 7.97 19.04
CA GLY A 190 0.42 8.01 20.37
C GLY A 190 0.98 9.37 20.79
N ARG A 191 1.13 10.33 19.87
CA ARG A 191 1.49 11.72 20.21
C ARG A 191 0.29 12.52 20.70
N LEU A 192 -0.89 12.25 20.16
CA LEU A 192 -2.13 12.93 20.50
C LEU A 192 -2.83 12.30 21.70
N VAL A 193 -2.72 10.97 21.84
CA VAL A 193 -3.27 10.21 22.96
C VAL A 193 -2.17 9.31 23.55
N PRO A 194 -1.34 9.82 24.48
CA PRO A 194 -0.14 9.11 24.96
C PRO A 194 -0.37 7.73 25.57
N GLY A 195 -1.57 7.44 26.10
CA GLY A 195 -1.92 6.10 26.58
C GLY A 195 -1.99 5.05 25.47
N CYS A 196 -2.27 5.49 24.24
CA CYS A 196 -2.43 4.65 23.06
C CYS A 196 -1.07 4.49 22.38
N LYS A 197 -0.37 3.39 22.69
CA LYS A 197 1.00 3.08 22.25
C LYS A 197 1.12 2.71 20.76
N VAL A 198 0.37 3.39 19.89
CA VAL A 198 0.52 3.26 18.45
C VAL A 198 1.81 3.95 18.03
N THR A 199 2.70 3.19 17.39
CA THR A 199 4.00 3.66 16.90
C THR A 199 4.07 3.55 15.37
N GLY A 200 5.13 4.08 14.77
CA GLY A 200 5.35 4.00 13.33
C GLY A 200 6.48 3.03 12.98
N LEU A 201 6.26 2.20 11.96
CA LEU A 201 7.31 1.45 11.28
C LEU A 201 7.43 1.92 9.83
N ARG A 202 8.60 2.41 9.41
CA ARG A 202 8.77 2.96 8.06
C ARG A 202 8.90 1.84 7.04
N ALA A 203 8.16 1.93 5.94
CA ALA A 203 8.27 1.04 4.79
C ALA A 203 8.53 1.86 3.52
N HIS A 204 9.32 1.30 2.61
CA HIS A 204 9.66 1.89 1.32
C HIS A 204 8.88 1.22 0.19
N SER A 205 8.60 2.00 -0.85
CA SER A 205 7.83 1.53 -1.99
C SER A 205 8.19 2.25 -3.28
N VAL A 206 7.86 1.60 -4.39
CA VAL A 206 8.06 2.10 -5.74
C VAL A 206 6.76 1.94 -6.51
N VAL A 207 6.44 2.93 -7.33
CA VAL A 207 5.32 2.89 -8.27
C VAL A 207 5.88 2.90 -9.68
N TYR A 208 5.54 1.90 -10.48
CA TYR A 208 5.87 1.78 -11.89
C TYR A 208 4.70 2.29 -12.74
N ASN A 209 4.99 2.87 -13.90
CA ASN A 209 4.02 3.05 -14.98
C ASN A 209 4.02 1.77 -15.83
N ALA A 210 3.04 0.90 -15.63
CA ALA A 210 2.91 -0.36 -16.35
C ALA A 210 1.44 -0.81 -16.39
N ASP A 211 0.97 -1.21 -17.56
CA ASP A 211 -0.35 -1.81 -17.75
C ASP A 211 -0.18 -3.32 -17.89
N VAL A 212 -0.63 -4.05 -16.87
CA VAL A 212 -0.38 -5.49 -16.70
C VAL A 212 -1.60 -6.17 -16.09
N SER A 213 -1.66 -7.49 -16.20
CA SER A 213 -2.73 -8.30 -15.59
C SER A 213 -2.93 -7.99 -14.08
N PRO A 214 -4.19 -7.91 -13.60
CA PRO A 214 -4.53 -7.40 -12.27
C PRO A 214 -4.28 -8.44 -11.17
N TYR A 215 -3.02 -8.55 -10.76
CA TYR A 215 -2.59 -9.41 -9.67
C TYR A 215 -2.01 -8.64 -8.49
N ALA A 216 -2.29 -9.16 -7.30
CA ALA A 216 -1.50 -8.91 -6.10
C ALA A 216 -0.66 -10.17 -5.82
N VAL A 217 0.66 -10.04 -5.82
CA VAL A 217 1.58 -11.16 -5.58
C VAL A 217 2.46 -10.91 -4.37
N PHE A 218 2.54 -11.93 -3.54
CA PHE A 218 3.49 -12.05 -2.45
C PHE A 218 4.63 -12.95 -2.92
N THR A 219 5.87 -12.60 -2.61
CA THR A 219 7.01 -13.28 -3.20
C THR A 219 7.99 -13.80 -2.17
N SER A 220 8.74 -14.84 -2.54
CA SER A 220 9.92 -15.30 -1.82
C SER A 220 10.99 -15.64 -2.85
N ILE A 221 11.98 -14.76 -2.97
CA ILE A 221 12.94 -14.74 -4.07
C ILE A 221 14.31 -15.10 -3.54
N GLU A 222 14.79 -16.31 -3.87
CA GLU A 222 16.14 -16.76 -3.53
C GLU A 222 17.15 -16.22 -4.57
N LEU A 223 17.97 -15.26 -4.14
CA LEU A 223 19.02 -14.66 -4.95
C LEU A 223 20.34 -15.45 -4.83
N PRO A 224 21.29 -15.33 -5.78
CA PRO A 224 22.64 -15.84 -5.62
C PRO A 224 23.34 -15.26 -4.38
N ALA A 225 24.19 -16.05 -3.72
CA ALA A 225 24.81 -15.64 -2.46
C ALA A 225 25.68 -14.37 -2.58
N ASP A 226 26.28 -14.17 -3.75
CA ASP A 226 27.13 -13.04 -4.14
C ASP A 226 26.37 -11.93 -4.88
N PHE A 227 25.03 -12.01 -4.96
CA PHE A 227 24.25 -10.96 -5.58
C PHE A 227 24.32 -9.66 -4.77
N VAL A 228 24.75 -8.61 -5.44
CA VAL A 228 24.76 -7.22 -4.97
C VAL A 228 24.09 -6.38 -6.04
N PRO A 229 23.02 -5.62 -5.70
CA PRO A 229 22.42 -4.66 -6.62
C PRO A 229 23.46 -3.71 -7.22
N GLU A 230 23.35 -3.41 -8.51
CA GLU A 230 24.36 -2.64 -9.25
C GLU A 230 24.60 -1.25 -8.65
N HIS A 231 23.53 -0.57 -8.23
CA HIS A 231 23.59 0.75 -7.59
C HIS A 231 24.38 0.73 -6.26
N ARG A 232 24.49 -0.42 -5.59
CA ARG A 232 25.31 -0.63 -4.40
C ARG A 232 26.74 -1.02 -4.78
N ALA A 233 26.89 -1.95 -5.72
CA ALA A 233 28.19 -2.42 -6.19
C ALA A 233 29.05 -1.28 -6.76
N SER A 234 28.45 -0.37 -7.53
CA SER A 234 29.12 0.81 -8.09
C SER A 234 29.65 1.77 -7.02
N LYS A 235 29.08 1.71 -5.80
CA LYS A 235 29.51 2.48 -4.62
C LYS A 235 30.42 1.68 -3.68
N GLY A 236 30.87 0.48 -4.08
CA GLY A 236 31.66 -0.42 -3.24
C GLY A 236 30.89 -0.97 -2.03
N GLN A 237 29.56 -0.88 -2.03
CA GLN A 237 28.72 -1.37 -0.95
C GLN A 237 28.44 -2.88 -1.10
N LYS A 238 28.16 -3.54 0.02
CA LYS A 238 27.72 -4.94 0.06
C LYS A 238 26.20 -5.03 -0.02
N ARG A 239 25.67 -6.24 -0.21
CA ARG A 239 24.23 -6.49 -0.11
C ARG A 239 23.72 -6.12 1.29
N ARG A 240 22.53 -5.51 1.34
CA ARG A 240 21.86 -5.11 2.58
C ARG A 240 20.96 -6.23 3.12
N HIS A 241 20.13 -6.81 2.25
CA HIS A 241 19.12 -7.79 2.62
C HIS A 241 19.67 -9.22 2.65
N LYS A 242 18.84 -10.14 3.15
CA LYS A 242 19.13 -11.57 3.17
C LYS A 242 19.17 -12.13 1.75
N ARG A 243 19.56 -13.40 1.65
CA ARG A 243 19.61 -14.12 0.37
C ARG A 243 18.20 -14.33 -0.21
N VAL A 244 17.22 -14.52 0.66
CA VAL A 244 15.81 -14.57 0.30
C VAL A 244 15.24 -13.18 0.58
N VAL A 245 14.57 -12.60 -0.42
CA VAL A 245 13.87 -11.31 -0.33
C VAL A 245 12.42 -11.48 -0.78
N ASP A 246 11.54 -10.67 -0.26
CA ASP A 246 10.09 -10.84 -0.35
C ASP A 246 9.36 -9.53 -0.72
N PRO A 247 9.68 -8.91 -1.87
CA PRO A 247 8.90 -7.76 -2.33
C PRO A 247 7.45 -8.16 -2.57
N GLU A 248 6.51 -7.34 -2.09
CA GLU A 248 5.09 -7.49 -2.39
C GLU A 248 4.73 -6.56 -3.54
N ILE A 249 3.97 -7.04 -4.53
CA ILE A 249 3.71 -6.32 -5.77
C ILE A 249 2.22 -6.36 -6.09
N TYR A 250 1.65 -5.19 -6.40
CA TYR A 250 0.23 -4.98 -6.58
C TYR A 250 0.02 -4.21 -7.89
N ALA A 251 -0.46 -4.89 -8.92
CA ALA A 251 -0.93 -4.24 -10.13
C ALA A 251 -2.17 -3.41 -9.77
N ARG A 252 -2.10 -2.09 -9.90
CA ARG A 252 -3.17 -1.14 -9.57
C ARG A 252 -3.93 -0.72 -10.83
N PRO A 253 -5.15 -0.18 -10.69
CA PRO A 253 -5.85 0.47 -11.80
C PRO A 253 -5.03 1.67 -12.32
N PHE A 254 -5.40 2.17 -13.50
CA PHE A 254 -4.81 3.37 -14.12
C PHE A 254 -3.34 3.22 -14.57
N GLY A 255 -2.94 2.01 -14.95
CA GLY A 255 -1.61 1.75 -15.54
C GLY A 255 -0.47 1.90 -14.54
N GLU A 256 -0.71 1.56 -13.28
CA GLU A 256 0.30 1.60 -12.22
C GLU A 256 0.54 0.23 -11.61
N VAL A 257 1.78 -0.04 -11.22
CA VAL A 257 2.12 -1.19 -10.35
C VAL A 257 2.84 -0.67 -9.13
N TYR A 258 2.35 -1.01 -7.94
CA TYR A 258 3.00 -0.66 -6.68
C TYR A 258 3.80 -1.85 -6.16
N ALA A 259 5.02 -1.62 -5.70
CA ALA A 259 5.79 -2.62 -4.99
C ALA A 259 6.37 -2.06 -3.69
N CYS A 260 6.42 -2.88 -2.65
CA CYS A 260 7.10 -2.54 -1.40
C CYS A 260 8.03 -3.65 -0.94
N GLY A 261 8.96 -3.30 -0.05
CA GLY A 261 9.93 -4.23 0.52
C GLY A 261 10.03 -4.09 2.03
N GLU A 262 11.14 -4.62 2.56
CA GLU A 262 11.37 -4.68 4.00
C GLU A 262 11.32 -3.30 4.67
N PRO A 263 10.68 -3.20 5.86
CA PRO A 263 10.65 -1.96 6.62
C PRO A 263 11.98 -1.68 7.34
N ASP A 264 12.13 -0.44 7.83
CA ASP A 264 13.28 -0.03 8.63
C ASP A 264 12.88 0.85 9.84
N LYS A 265 13.83 1.04 10.76
CA LYS A 265 13.69 1.88 11.97
C LYS A 265 14.76 2.97 12.05
N ASN A 266 15.36 3.34 10.92
CA ASN A 266 16.56 4.18 10.89
C ASN A 266 16.23 5.67 11.11
N VAL A 267 15.04 6.09 10.69
CA VAL A 267 14.56 7.48 10.82
C VAL A 267 13.34 7.49 11.74
N PRO A 268 13.28 8.37 12.75
CA PRO A 268 12.10 8.49 13.60
C PRO A 268 10.91 9.04 12.80
N LEU A 269 9.71 8.73 13.26
CA LEU A 269 8.48 9.32 12.71
C LEU A 269 8.62 10.86 12.70
N PRO A 270 8.46 11.55 11.56
CA PRO A 270 8.54 13.01 11.52
C PRO A 270 7.27 13.65 12.10
N ASP A 271 7.17 14.97 12.07
CA ASP A 271 5.99 15.67 12.60
C ASP A 271 4.76 15.63 11.70
N THR A 272 4.97 15.49 10.40
CA THR A 272 3.92 15.50 9.39
C THR A 272 4.27 14.54 8.25
N ALA A 273 3.25 14.07 7.53
CA ALA A 273 3.42 13.07 6.47
C ALA A 273 4.30 13.57 5.30
N ASP A 274 4.25 14.86 4.97
CA ASP A 274 5.06 15.49 3.91
C ASP A 274 6.56 15.57 4.25
N LYS A 275 6.93 15.33 5.51
CA LYS A 275 8.33 15.27 5.96
C LYS A 275 8.88 13.84 6.02
N VAL A 276 8.10 12.85 5.58
CA VAL A 276 8.57 11.46 5.55
C VAL A 276 9.74 11.34 4.57
N GLN A 277 10.88 10.90 5.10
CA GLN A 277 12.10 10.74 4.31
C GLN A 277 12.06 9.42 3.55
N VAL A 278 12.40 9.48 2.27
CA VAL A 278 12.59 8.32 1.40
C VAL A 278 14.07 7.97 1.35
N ASP A 279 14.41 6.72 1.65
CA ASP A 279 15.73 6.15 1.38
C ASP A 279 15.74 5.60 -0.05
N GLU A 280 16.32 6.38 -0.96
CA GLU A 280 16.46 6.04 -2.37
C GLU A 280 17.11 4.67 -2.58
N ALA A 281 18.11 4.31 -1.77
CA ALA A 281 18.81 3.04 -1.92
C ALA A 281 17.94 1.84 -1.57
N ASN A 282 16.94 2.00 -0.68
CA ASN A 282 15.98 0.92 -0.39
C ASN A 282 14.97 0.76 -1.54
N CYS A 283 14.59 1.85 -2.17
CA CYS A 283 13.76 1.80 -3.38
C CYS A 283 14.51 1.16 -4.55
N ASP A 284 15.80 1.49 -4.69
CA ASP A 284 16.69 0.88 -5.69
C ASP A 284 16.93 -0.62 -5.44
N ASP A 285 16.98 -1.05 -4.17
CA ASP A 285 16.99 -2.48 -3.83
C ASP A 285 15.71 -3.18 -4.32
N ILE A 286 14.53 -2.62 -4.03
CA ILE A 286 13.24 -3.18 -4.46
C ILE A 286 13.20 -3.34 -5.98
N THR A 287 13.54 -2.29 -6.74
CA THR A 287 13.58 -2.35 -8.22
C THR A 287 14.60 -3.38 -8.71
N SER A 288 15.78 -3.44 -8.11
CA SER A 288 16.83 -4.39 -8.47
C SER A 288 16.41 -5.83 -8.25
N TYR A 289 15.65 -6.12 -7.19
CA TYR A 289 15.14 -7.47 -6.92
C TYR A 289 14.03 -7.85 -7.90
N ILE A 290 13.08 -6.95 -8.14
CA ILE A 290 11.96 -7.19 -9.06
C ILE A 290 12.44 -7.44 -10.48
N ALA A 291 13.43 -6.67 -10.94
CA ALA A 291 14.03 -6.84 -12.27
C ALA A 291 14.65 -8.24 -12.49
N THR A 292 14.94 -9.02 -11.44
CA THR A 292 15.49 -10.37 -11.59
C THR A 292 14.45 -11.42 -12.03
N PHE A 293 13.17 -11.16 -11.81
CA PHE A 293 12.07 -12.10 -12.12
C PHE A 293 10.91 -11.46 -12.89
N SER A 294 10.92 -10.14 -13.11
CA SER A 294 9.93 -9.44 -13.92
C SER A 294 10.64 -8.54 -14.94
N PRO A 295 10.90 -9.04 -16.17
CA PRO A 295 11.43 -8.21 -17.25
C PRO A 295 10.50 -7.03 -17.59
N ALA A 296 9.18 -7.24 -17.51
CA ALA A 296 8.18 -6.20 -17.75
C ALA A 296 8.34 -5.02 -16.77
N LEU A 297 8.40 -5.29 -15.46
CA LEU A 297 8.60 -4.23 -14.47
C LEU A 297 10.03 -3.72 -14.44
N GLY A 298 11.03 -4.56 -14.73
CA GLY A 298 12.43 -4.15 -14.83
C GLY A 298 12.69 -3.12 -15.95
N ALA A 299 11.86 -3.11 -16.98
CA ALA A 299 11.91 -2.12 -18.08
C ALA A 299 10.92 -0.96 -17.91
N ALA A 300 9.96 -1.06 -16.97
CA ALA A 300 8.91 -0.06 -16.80
C ALA A 300 9.45 1.24 -16.16
N PRO A 301 9.01 2.42 -16.62
CA PRO A 301 9.37 3.68 -15.99
C PRO A 301 8.92 3.75 -14.52
N ILE A 302 9.79 4.25 -13.66
CA ILE A 302 9.43 4.53 -12.26
C ILE A 302 8.66 5.85 -12.20
N LYS A 303 7.40 5.79 -11.77
CA LYS A 303 6.55 6.95 -11.51
C LYS A 303 6.94 7.66 -10.22
N ALA A 304 7.19 6.89 -9.16
CA ALA A 304 7.52 7.44 -7.86
C ALA A 304 8.33 6.44 -7.01
N LYS A 305 9.18 7.00 -6.15
CA LYS A 305 9.81 6.31 -5.03
C LYS A 305 9.35 6.99 -3.75
N GLN A 306 8.85 6.22 -2.81
CA GLN A 306 8.11 6.74 -1.66
C GLN A 306 8.38 5.93 -0.41
N ALA A 307 8.05 6.52 0.74
CA ALA A 307 8.03 5.86 2.02
C ALA A 307 6.83 6.33 2.83
N CYS A 308 6.36 5.47 3.73
CA CYS A 308 5.33 5.81 4.71
C CYS A 308 5.61 5.10 6.03
N TYR A 309 4.90 5.48 7.09
CA TYR A 309 4.95 4.80 8.37
C TYR A 309 3.66 4.01 8.59
N LEU A 310 3.80 2.69 8.76
CA LEU A 310 2.72 1.80 9.15
C LEU A 310 2.40 2.04 10.64
N PRO A 311 1.13 2.28 11.02
CA PRO A 311 0.74 2.39 12.42
C PRO A 311 0.74 1.01 13.07
N GLN A 312 1.60 0.78 14.06
CA GLN A 312 1.78 -0.51 14.72
C GLN A 312 1.47 -0.45 16.21
N VAL A 313 0.87 -1.54 16.67
CA VAL A 313 0.60 -1.82 18.08
C VAL A 313 0.55 -3.34 18.25
N ASP A 314 1.08 -3.85 19.36
CA ASP A 314 1.40 -5.29 19.50
C ASP A 314 0.18 -6.22 19.50
N TYR A 315 -1.01 -5.69 19.79
CA TYR A 315 -2.24 -6.47 20.03
C TYR A 315 -3.33 -6.27 18.96
N GLY A 316 -3.03 -5.54 17.89
CA GLY A 316 -4.01 -5.24 16.84
C GLY A 316 -4.61 -3.83 16.92
N PRO A 317 -5.34 -3.39 15.88
CA PRO A 317 -5.85 -2.04 15.80
C PRO A 317 -6.71 -1.68 17.01
N LEU A 318 -6.63 -0.42 17.40
CA LEU A 318 -7.44 0.18 18.45
C LEU A 318 -8.64 0.86 17.81
N VAL A 319 -9.84 0.37 18.12
CA VAL A 319 -11.10 0.87 17.56
C VAL A 319 -12.14 0.98 18.68
N GLY A 320 -12.45 2.20 19.10
CA GLY A 320 -13.50 2.45 20.10
C GLY A 320 -13.17 3.57 21.09
N PRO A 321 -13.87 3.61 22.23
CA PRO A 321 -13.69 4.65 23.25
C PRO A 321 -12.36 4.50 23.99
N THR A 322 -11.81 5.62 24.46
CA THR A 322 -10.67 5.63 25.39
C THR A 322 -11.16 5.68 26.85
N SER A 323 -10.21 5.71 27.79
CA SER A 323 -10.50 6.00 29.20
C SER A 323 -11.07 7.40 29.45
N VAL A 324 -10.93 8.34 28.51
CA VAL A 324 -11.47 9.69 28.59
C VAL A 324 -12.79 9.75 27.80
N PRO A 325 -13.94 10.02 28.45
CA PRO A 325 -15.22 10.19 27.74
C PRO A 325 -15.12 11.24 26.65
N GLY A 326 -15.77 10.99 25.50
CA GLY A 326 -15.74 11.85 24.30
C GLY A 326 -14.46 11.74 23.46
N ILE A 327 -13.42 11.03 23.93
CA ILE A 327 -12.22 10.75 23.15
C ILE A 327 -12.23 9.30 22.68
N TRP A 328 -12.08 9.14 21.37
CA TRP A 328 -12.15 7.88 20.66
C TRP A 328 -10.87 7.64 19.85
N VAL A 329 -10.52 6.38 19.59
CA VAL A 329 -9.37 6.00 18.76
C VAL A 329 -9.79 5.03 17.68
N ALA A 330 -9.25 5.23 16.48
CA ALA A 330 -9.42 4.36 15.32
C ALA A 330 -8.09 4.29 14.55
N SER A 331 -7.14 3.47 15.02
CA SER A 331 -5.77 3.43 14.49
C SER A 331 -5.07 2.10 14.74
N GLY A 332 -3.82 1.95 14.30
CA GLY A 332 -3.02 0.73 14.53
C GLY A 332 -3.28 -0.40 13.53
N HIS A 333 -3.89 -0.11 12.37
CA HIS A 333 -4.25 -1.10 11.36
C HIS A 333 -3.07 -1.67 10.55
N THR A 334 -1.83 -1.30 10.87
CA THR A 334 -0.62 -1.73 10.17
C THR A 334 -0.73 -1.55 8.65
N CYS A 335 -0.48 -2.57 7.83
CA CYS A 335 -0.63 -2.56 6.38
C CYS A 335 -2.10 -2.71 5.92
N TRP A 336 -3.04 -3.01 6.81
CA TRP A 336 -4.44 -3.30 6.49
C TRP A 336 -5.37 -2.08 6.51
N GLY A 337 -4.83 -0.87 6.67
CA GLY A 337 -5.63 0.35 6.86
C GLY A 337 -6.63 0.62 5.73
N ILE A 338 -6.22 0.50 4.47
CA ILE A 338 -7.12 0.69 3.32
C ILE A 338 -8.23 -0.37 3.30
N GLN A 339 -7.88 -1.62 3.58
CA GLN A 339 -8.83 -2.72 3.63
C GLN A 339 -9.85 -2.51 4.75
N ASN A 340 -9.41 -2.13 5.94
CA ASN A 340 -10.23 -2.08 7.16
C ASN A 340 -10.91 -0.71 7.38
N GLY A 341 -10.60 0.31 6.57
CA GLY A 341 -11.12 1.67 6.71
C GLY A 341 -12.66 1.73 6.75
N PRO A 342 -13.38 1.14 5.78
CA PRO A 342 -14.84 1.16 5.77
C PRO A 342 -15.50 0.54 7.00
N ALA A 343 -15.11 -0.67 7.40
CA ALA A 343 -15.63 -1.28 8.62
C ALA A 343 -15.32 -0.44 9.85
N THR A 344 -14.10 0.07 9.97
CA THR A 344 -13.70 0.94 11.08
C THR A 344 -14.58 2.18 11.15
N GLY A 345 -14.79 2.87 10.03
CA GLY A 345 -15.65 4.06 9.96
C GLY A 345 -17.10 3.75 10.33
N LYS A 346 -17.66 2.66 9.80
CA LYS A 346 -19.02 2.20 10.12
C LYS A 346 -19.18 1.91 11.61
N LEU A 347 -18.28 1.13 12.20
CA LEU A 347 -18.37 0.75 13.62
C LEU A 347 -18.13 1.95 14.55
N MET A 348 -17.24 2.88 14.19
CA MET A 348 -17.08 4.13 14.93
C MET A 348 -18.33 5.00 14.85
N SER A 349 -19.01 5.06 13.70
CA SER A 349 -20.28 5.79 13.60
C SER A 349 -21.35 5.22 14.53
N GLU A 350 -21.45 3.89 14.65
CA GLU A 350 -22.39 3.23 15.56
C GLU A 350 -22.02 3.47 17.03
N TYR A 351 -20.72 3.49 17.37
CA TYR A 351 -20.30 3.86 18.71
C TYR A 351 -20.74 5.27 19.10
N ILE A 352 -20.54 6.23 18.22
CA ILE A 352 -20.76 7.65 18.51
C ILE A 352 -22.26 7.98 18.48
N LEU A 353 -22.99 7.46 17.49
CA LEU A 353 -24.40 7.81 17.28
C LEU A 353 -25.36 6.90 18.06
N ASP A 354 -25.04 5.61 18.18
CA ASP A 354 -25.92 4.60 18.77
C ASP A 354 -25.42 4.10 20.13
N GLY A 355 -24.24 4.55 20.56
CA GLY A 355 -23.61 4.18 21.83
C GLY A 355 -22.92 2.80 21.83
N LYS A 356 -23.02 2.03 20.75
CA LYS A 356 -22.39 0.70 20.63
C LYS A 356 -22.20 0.28 19.18
N ALA A 357 -21.08 -0.39 18.89
CA ALA A 357 -20.88 -1.12 17.64
C ALA A 357 -21.75 -2.39 17.60
N THR A 358 -22.47 -2.58 16.50
CA THR A 358 -23.40 -3.71 16.31
C THR A 358 -23.16 -4.47 15.00
N SER A 359 -22.56 -3.83 14.00
CA SER A 359 -22.26 -4.48 12.72
C SER A 359 -21.16 -5.55 12.81
N SER A 360 -20.35 -5.55 13.88
CA SER A 360 -19.38 -6.61 14.19
C SER A 360 -18.94 -6.55 15.66
N ASP A 361 -18.54 -7.70 16.22
CA ASP A 361 -17.93 -7.75 17.55
C ASP A 361 -16.45 -7.33 17.48
N ILE A 362 -16.20 -6.10 17.93
CA ILE A 362 -14.86 -5.52 18.04
C ILE A 362 -14.43 -5.33 19.49
N SER A 363 -15.02 -6.07 20.43
CA SER A 363 -14.67 -5.97 21.84
C SER A 363 -13.18 -6.23 22.10
N THR A 364 -12.50 -7.02 21.27
CA THR A 364 -11.06 -7.27 21.35
C THR A 364 -10.21 -6.08 20.91
N LEU A 365 -10.77 -5.12 20.19
CA LEU A 365 -10.10 -3.92 19.69
C LEU A 365 -10.30 -2.70 20.60
N ASP A 366 -11.04 -2.87 21.71
CA ASP A 366 -11.38 -1.80 22.66
C ASP A 366 -10.12 -1.19 23.28
N PRO A 367 -9.84 0.11 23.05
CA PRO A 367 -8.61 0.74 23.54
C PRO A 367 -8.43 0.66 25.07
N ARG A 368 -9.53 0.66 25.84
CA ARG A 368 -9.50 0.61 27.31
C ARG A 368 -8.87 -0.65 27.87
N LYS A 369 -8.91 -1.75 27.12
CA LYS A 369 -8.24 -3.01 27.49
C LYS A 369 -6.71 -2.88 27.54
N TYR A 370 -6.18 -1.86 26.87
CA TYR A 370 -4.74 -1.68 26.68
C TYR A 370 -4.18 -0.40 27.31
N LYS A 371 -4.96 0.22 28.21
CA LYS A 371 -4.62 1.48 28.91
C LYS A 371 -4.46 2.68 27.96
N CYS A 372 -5.21 2.64 26.86
CA CYS A 372 -5.66 3.78 26.09
C CYS A 372 -7.06 4.14 26.66
#